data_AF-A0A380DLS3-F1
#
_entry.id   AF-A0A380DLS3-F1
#
_cell.length_a   1.000
_cell.length_b   1.000
_cell.length_c   1.000
_cell.angle_alpha   90.00
_cell.angle_beta   90.00
_cell.angle_gamma   90.00
#
_symmetry.space_group_name_H-M   'P 1'
#
loop_
_entity.id
_entity.type
_entity.pdbx_description
1 polymer ?
#
loop_
_entity_poly.entity_id
_entity_poly.type
_entity_poly.pdbx_seq_one_letter_code
_entity_poly.pdbx_strand_id
1 'polypeptide(L)'
;MKGIELLNNPFLNKGTAFTNEERKQLGLEGLLPVNVRTLEQQAEQCYEQFKAKQTDFEKRLFLMAIFNRNRTLFYKLTSEHLVEFMPIIYDPVIAQSIEQYNENFSRPQDAVFLSV
;
A
#
# COMPACT_ATOMS: atom_id res chain seq x y z
N MET A 1 -0.02 18.90 8.18
CA MET A 1 0.60 18.00 7.18
C MET A 1 0.03 18.32 5.80
N LYS A 2 0.88 18.66 4.82
CA LYS A 2 0.53 19.00 3.43
C LYS A 2 1.62 18.51 2.46
N GLY A 3 1.36 18.56 1.15
CA GLY A 3 2.36 18.25 0.13
C GLY A 3 2.93 16.83 0.26
N ILE A 4 4.25 16.72 0.08
CA ILE A 4 4.98 15.44 0.16
C ILE A 4 4.87 14.78 1.53
N GLU A 5 4.82 15.56 2.62
CA GLU A 5 4.68 15.02 3.99
C GLU A 5 3.37 14.21 4.11
N LEU A 6 2.27 14.75 3.55
CA LEU A 6 0.97 14.10 3.52
C LEU A 6 0.99 12.84 2.63
N LEU A 7 1.65 12.89 1.47
CA LEU A 7 1.79 11.73 0.59
C LEU A 7 2.66 10.62 1.19
N ASN A 8 3.56 10.96 2.11
CA ASN A 8 4.42 9.99 2.81
C ASN A 8 3.77 9.38 4.04
N ASN A 9 2.65 9.94 4.52
CA ASN A 9 1.88 9.40 5.63
C ASN A 9 0.86 8.37 5.11
N PRO A 10 1.04 7.07 5.38
CA PRO A 10 0.20 6.02 4.79
C PRO A 10 -1.23 6.03 5.33
N PHE A 11 -1.49 6.66 6.48
CA PHE A 11 -2.83 6.79 7.06
C PHE A 11 -3.65 7.91 6.42
N LEU A 12 -3.00 8.92 5.82
CA LEU A 12 -3.65 10.08 5.22
C LEU A 12 -3.62 10.06 3.69
N ASN A 13 -2.63 9.39 3.10
CA ASN A 13 -2.43 9.37 1.66
C ASN A 13 -3.56 8.63 0.93
N LYS A 14 -4.30 9.34 0.08
CA LYS A 14 -5.31 8.77 -0.83
C LYS A 14 -4.77 8.48 -2.23
N GLY A 15 -3.50 8.80 -2.49
CA GLY A 15 -2.90 8.71 -3.82
C GLY A 15 -3.70 9.50 -4.85
N THR A 16 -4.03 8.88 -5.99
CA THR A 16 -4.81 9.54 -7.04
C THR A 16 -6.28 9.79 -6.68
N ALA A 17 -6.77 9.32 -5.52
CA ALA A 17 -8.14 9.56 -5.06
C ALA A 17 -8.34 10.91 -4.38
N PHE A 18 -7.29 11.72 -4.19
CA PHE A 18 -7.49 13.13 -3.87
C PHE A 18 -8.22 13.83 -5.02
N THR A 19 -9.35 14.44 -4.72
CA THR A 19 -10.11 15.30 -5.63
C THR A 19 -9.28 16.53 -6.02
N ASN A 20 -9.64 17.20 -7.12
CA ASN A 20 -8.94 18.42 -7.54
C ASN A 20 -8.98 19.51 -6.46
N GLU A 21 -10.10 19.65 -5.75
CA GLU A 21 -10.23 20.60 -4.66
C GLU A 21 -9.31 20.25 -3.48
N GLU A 22 -9.28 18.98 -3.06
CA GLU A 22 -8.34 18.52 -2.02
C GLU A 22 -6.88 18.74 -2.44
N ARG A 23 -6.54 18.47 -3.71
CA ARG A 23 -5.18 18.67 -4.22
C ARG A 23 -4.75 20.12 -4.11
N LYS A 24 -5.62 21.07 -4.47
CA LYS A 24 -5.36 22.50 -4.32
C LYS A 24 -5.18 22.89 -2.85
N GLN A 25 -6.10 22.48 -1.98
CA GLN A 25 -6.07 22.83 -0.56
C GLN A 25 -4.86 22.24 0.19
N LEU A 26 -4.44 21.04 -0.20
CA LEU A 26 -3.36 20.28 0.43
C LEU A 26 -1.99 20.48 -0.24
N GLY A 27 -1.90 21.29 -1.30
CA GLY A 27 -0.65 21.57 -2.02
C GLY A 27 -0.10 20.35 -2.76
N LEU A 28 -0.97 19.59 -3.43
CA LEU A 28 -0.65 18.38 -4.20
C LEU A 28 -0.70 18.60 -5.71
N GLU A 29 -1.04 19.80 -6.18
CA GLU A 29 -1.00 20.15 -7.60
C GLU A 29 0.44 19.98 -8.13
N GLY A 30 0.59 19.26 -9.24
CA GLY A 30 1.89 18.89 -9.81
C GLY A 30 2.59 17.69 -9.14
N LEU A 31 2.13 17.21 -7.97
CA LEU A 31 2.72 16.06 -7.26
C LEU A 31 2.07 14.72 -7.61
N LEU A 32 0.90 14.75 -8.26
CA LEU A 32 0.13 13.56 -8.64
C LEU A 32 -0.28 13.64 -10.12
N PRO A 33 -0.42 12.50 -10.82
CA PRO A 33 -0.98 12.47 -12.17
C PRO A 33 -2.36 13.14 -12.23
N VAL A 34 -2.66 13.83 -13.34
CA VAL A 34 -3.87 14.67 -13.48
C VAL A 34 -5.18 13.91 -13.27
N ASN A 35 -5.22 12.63 -13.61
CA ASN A 35 -6.44 11.84 -13.49
C ASN A 35 -6.76 11.54 -12.02
N VAL A 36 -8.00 11.80 -11.61
CA VAL A 36 -8.54 11.40 -10.30
C VAL A 36 -9.13 10.01 -10.45
N ARG A 37 -8.74 9.08 -9.58
CA ARG A 37 -9.30 7.72 -9.55
C ARG A 37 -9.97 7.48 -8.21
N THR A 38 -11.19 6.95 -8.20
CA THR A 38 -11.86 6.60 -6.95
C THR A 38 -11.11 5.48 -6.22
N LEU A 39 -11.45 5.26 -4.95
CA LEU A 39 -10.86 4.18 -4.16
C LEU A 39 -11.14 2.81 -4.80
N GLU A 40 -12.32 2.62 -5.37
CA GLU A 40 -12.74 1.39 -6.07
C GLU A 40 -11.91 1.15 -7.31
N GLN A 41 -11.71 2.18 -8.14
CA GLN A 41 -10.86 2.09 -9.34
C GLN A 41 -9.40 1.79 -8.98
N GLN A 42 -8.90 2.35 -7.87
CA GLN A 42 -7.57 2.02 -7.37
C GLN A 42 -7.49 0.58 -6.87
N ALA A 43 -8.51 0.08 -6.18
CA ALA A 43 -8.58 -1.30 -5.70
C ALA A 43 -8.59 -2.29 -6.88
N GLU A 44 -9.46 -2.08 -7.87
CA GLU A 44 -9.52 -2.88 -9.10
C GLU A 44 -8.16 -2.90 -9.82
N GLN A 45 -7.54 -1.72 -10.02
CA GLN A 45 -6.22 -1.63 -10.63
C GLN A 45 -5.15 -2.39 -9.82
N CYS A 46 -5.17 -2.31 -8.49
CA CYS A 46 -4.23 -3.04 -7.64
C CYS A 46 -4.47 -4.55 -7.69
N TYR A 47 -5.73 -5.00 -7.78
CA TYR A 47 -6.06 -6.42 -7.91
C TYR A 47 -5.50 -7.00 -9.22
N GLU A 48 -5.63 -6.29 -10.34
CA GLU A 48 -5.03 -6.74 -11.61
C GLU A 48 -3.50 -6.82 -11.52
N GLN A 49 -2.85 -5.85 -10.85
CA GLN A 49 -1.40 -5.88 -10.63
C GLN A 49 -0.97 -7.01 -9.69
N PHE A 50 -1.78 -7.35 -8.70
CA PHE A 50 -1.57 -8.49 -7.82
C PHE A 50 -1.63 -9.81 -8.60
N LYS A 51 -2.65 -10.00 -9.44
CA LYS A 51 -2.78 -11.20 -10.29
C LYS A 51 -1.63 -11.36 -11.28
N ALA A 52 -1.01 -10.26 -11.71
CA ALA A 52 0.12 -10.28 -12.63
C ALA A 52 1.46 -10.73 -11.98
N LYS A 53 1.53 -10.82 -10.65
CA LYS A 53 2.72 -11.32 -9.93
C LYS A 53 2.90 -12.81 -10.14
N GLN A 54 4.14 -13.24 -10.34
CA GLN A 54 4.47 -14.61 -10.74
C GLN A 54 4.56 -15.54 -9.55
N THR A 55 4.99 -15.02 -8.39
CA THR A 55 5.14 -15.80 -7.16
C THR A 55 4.30 -15.23 -6.03
N ASP A 56 3.93 -16.08 -5.08
CA ASP A 56 3.20 -15.63 -3.89
C ASP A 56 4.04 -14.68 -3.02
N PHE A 57 5.36 -14.82 -3.05
CA PHE A 57 6.26 -13.87 -2.41
C PHE A 57 6.21 -12.48 -3.08
N GLU A 58 6.21 -12.42 -4.41
CA GLU A 58 6.03 -11.14 -5.13
C GLU A 58 4.66 -10.51 -4.85
N LYS A 59 3.60 -11.32 -4.75
CA LYS A 59 2.27 -10.86 -4.33
C LYS A 59 2.32 -10.25 -2.94
N ARG A 60 3.00 -10.90 -1.99
CA ARG A 60 3.18 -10.38 -0.63
C ARG A 60 3.92 -9.06 -0.61
N LEU A 61 5.06 -8.96 -1.30
CA LEU A 61 5.83 -7.72 -1.40
C LEU A 61 4.97 -6.58 -1.98
N PHE A 62 4.16 -6.88 -2.99
CA PHE A 62 3.23 -5.94 -3.59
C PHE A 62 2.17 -5.44 -2.59
N LEU A 63 1.52 -6.36 -1.86
CA LEU A 63 0.53 -6.00 -0.84
C LEU A 63 1.15 -5.16 0.30
N MET A 64 2.37 -5.50 0.74
CA MET A 64 3.09 -4.72 1.75
C MET A 64 3.51 -3.33 1.23
N ALA A 65 3.80 -3.19 -0.06
CA ALA A 65 4.05 -1.88 -0.67
C ALA A 65 2.79 -0.99 -0.64
N ILE A 66 1.60 -1.56 -0.88
CA ILE A 66 0.33 -0.82 -0.73
C ILE A 66 0.13 -0.45 0.74
N PHE A 67 0.30 -1.41 1.66
CA PHE A 67 0.19 -1.20 3.11
C PHE A 67 1.06 0.00 3.54
N ASN A 68 2.31 0.06 3.07
CA ASN A 68 3.28 1.11 3.39
C ASN A 68 2.96 2.50 2.80
N ARG A 69 2.08 2.58 1.80
CA ARG A 69 1.81 3.81 1.04
C ARG A 69 0.43 4.38 1.30
N ASN A 70 -0.58 3.52 1.44
CA ASN A 70 -1.99 3.90 1.57
C ASN A 70 -2.74 2.77 2.32
N ARG A 71 -2.93 2.96 3.64
CA ARG A 71 -3.61 1.98 4.52
C ARG A 71 -5.07 1.78 4.10
N THR A 72 -5.77 2.85 3.72
CA THR A 72 -7.17 2.78 3.30
C THR A 72 -7.35 1.89 2.09
N LEU A 73 -6.48 2.05 1.07
CA LEU A 73 -6.49 1.20 -0.11
C LEU A 73 -6.13 -0.25 0.20
N PHE A 74 -5.11 -0.47 1.05
CA PHE A 74 -4.74 -1.82 1.48
C PHE A 74 -5.91 -2.56 2.13
N TYR A 75 -6.59 -1.94 3.11
CA TYR A 75 -7.70 -2.58 3.81
C TYR A 75 -8.95 -2.73 2.95
N LYS A 76 -9.25 -1.77 2.07
CA LYS A 76 -10.32 -1.90 1.07
C LYS A 76 -10.09 -3.14 0.20
N LEU A 77 -8.93 -3.23 -0.44
CA LEU A 77 -8.59 -4.34 -1.32
C LEU A 77 -8.58 -5.68 -0.58
N THR A 78 -7.96 -5.72 0.61
CA THR A 78 -7.89 -6.95 1.41
C THR A 78 -9.28 -7.40 1.88
N SER A 79 -10.18 -6.48 2.19
CA SER A 79 -11.56 -6.84 2.60
C SER A 79 -12.36 -7.49 1.48
N GLU A 80 -12.10 -7.13 0.22
CA GLU A 80 -12.78 -7.67 -0.96
C GLU A 80 -12.25 -9.06 -1.35
N HIS A 81 -10.99 -9.34 -1.04
CA HIS A 81 -10.28 -10.56 -1.43
C HIS A 81 -9.73 -11.35 -0.23
N LEU A 82 -10.36 -11.24 0.94
CA LEU A 82 -9.79 -11.69 2.22
C LEU A 82 -9.33 -13.15 2.17
N VAL A 83 -10.17 -14.06 1.71
CA VAL A 83 -9.86 -15.51 1.66
C VAL A 83 -8.64 -15.79 0.79
N GLU A 84 -8.51 -15.08 -0.34
CA GLU A 84 -7.38 -15.22 -1.26
C GLU A 84 -6.09 -14.59 -0.69
N PHE A 85 -6.21 -13.48 0.04
CA PHE A 85 -5.07 -12.70 0.51
C PHE A 85 -4.51 -13.20 1.85
N MET A 86 -5.32 -13.83 2.69
CA MET A 86 -4.88 -14.35 3.99
C MET A 86 -3.61 -15.23 3.89
N PRO A 87 -3.51 -16.23 3.00
CA PRO A 87 -2.30 -17.05 2.90
C PRO A 87 -1.06 -16.29 2.38
N ILE A 88 -1.27 -15.15 1.71
CA ILE A 88 -0.19 -14.28 1.20
C ILE A 88 0.30 -13.30 2.28
N ILE A 89 -0.62 -12.74 3.07
CA ILE A 89 -0.36 -11.76 4.13
C ILE A 89 0.12 -12.43 5.43
N TYR A 90 -0.25 -13.68 5.66
CA TYR A 90 0.14 -14.44 6.83
C TYR A 90 0.78 -15.77 6.41
N ASP A 91 0.46 -16.85 7.09
CA ASP A 91 1.00 -18.16 6.80
C ASP A 91 0.45 -18.75 5.49
N PRO A 92 1.30 -19.37 4.65
CA PRO A 92 2.71 -19.69 4.90
C PRO A 92 3.71 -18.62 4.38
N VAL A 93 3.27 -17.66 3.55
CA VAL A 93 4.18 -16.82 2.75
C VAL A 93 4.96 -15.81 3.60
N ILE A 94 4.43 -15.45 4.78
CA ILE A 94 5.14 -14.58 5.74
C ILE A 94 6.48 -15.16 6.18
N ALA A 95 6.64 -16.48 6.24
CA ALA A 95 7.87 -17.14 6.66
C ALA A 95 9.07 -16.70 5.81
N GLN A 96 8.92 -16.71 4.48
CA GLN A 96 9.98 -16.26 3.57
C GLN A 96 10.32 -14.77 3.76
N SER A 97 9.34 -13.93 4.11
CA SER A 97 9.61 -12.52 4.42
C SER A 97 10.34 -12.32 5.74
N ILE A 98 10.15 -13.21 6.71
CA ILE A 98 10.88 -13.18 7.99
C ILE A 98 12.32 -13.61 7.75
N GLU A 99 12.53 -14.71 7.02
CA GLU A 99 13.87 -15.20 6.66
C GLU A 99 14.68 -14.16 5.90
N GLN A 100 14.03 -13.45 4.97
CA GLN A 100 14.65 -12.45 4.10
C GLN A 100 14.38 -11.01 4.57
N TYR A 101 14.10 -10.80 5.86
CA TYR A 101 13.63 -9.51 6.37
C TYR A 101 14.67 -8.39 6.15
N ASN A 102 15.95 -8.70 6.38
CA ASN A 102 17.03 -7.74 6.22
C ASN A 102 17.21 -7.30 4.76
N GLU A 103 17.13 -8.23 3.81
CA GLU A 103 17.29 -7.90 2.38
C GLU A 103 16.10 -7.12 1.82
N ASN A 104 14.89 -7.43 2.31
CA ASN A 104 13.66 -6.82 1.83
C ASN A 104 13.16 -5.66 2.71
N PHE A 105 13.96 -5.22 3.69
CA PHE A 105 13.58 -4.13 4.57
C PHE A 105 13.36 -2.85 3.76
N SER A 106 12.18 -2.25 3.91
CA SER A 106 11.79 -1.03 3.18
C SER A 106 11.37 0.09 4.12
N ARG A 107 10.46 -0.21 5.05
CA ARG A 107 9.99 0.73 6.08
C ARG A 107 9.78 -0.03 7.38
N PRO A 108 9.91 0.64 8.54
CA PRO A 108 9.65 0.03 9.84
C PRO A 108 8.17 -0.31 10.07
N GLN A 109 7.26 0.06 9.16
CA GLN A 109 5.81 -0.21 9.28
C GLN A 109 5.19 0.32 10.57
N ASP A 110 5.72 1.43 11.09
CA ASP A 110 5.32 1.99 12.39
C ASP A 110 5.55 1.03 13.58
N ALA A 111 6.40 0.01 13.39
CA ALA A 111 6.81 -0.93 14.42
C ALA A 111 7.99 -0.41 15.24
N VAL A 112 8.13 -0.94 16.46
CA VAL A 112 9.23 -0.65 17.38
C VAL A 112 10.18 -1.84 17.40
N PHE A 113 11.48 -1.56 17.36
CA PHE A 113 12.55 -2.54 17.50
C PHE A 113 13.23 -2.33 18.85
N LEU A 114 13.24 -3.36 19.71
CA LEU A 114 13.85 -3.31 21.03
C LEU A 114 15.04 -4.26 21.07
N SER A 115 16.18 -3.77 21.56
CA SER A 115 17.35 -4.57 21.90
C SER A 115 17.52 -4.59 23.42
N VAL A 116 18.01 -5.71 23.96
CA VAL A 116 18.39 -5.84 25.38
C VAL A 116 19.71 -5.14 25.65
#